data_AF-A0A3B5MXD7-F1
#
_entry.id   AF-A0A3B5MXD7-F1
#
_cell.length_a   1.000
_cell.length_b   1.000
_cell.length_c   1.000
_cell.angle_alpha   90.00
_cell.angle_beta   90.00
_cell.angle_gamma   90.00
#
_symmetry.space_group_name_H-M   'P 1'
#
loop_
_entity.id
_entity.type
_entity.pdbx_description
1 polymer ?
#
loop_
_entity_poly.entity_id
_entity_poly.type
_entity_poly.pdbx_seq_one_letter_code
_entity_poly.pdbx_strand_id
1 'polypeptide(L)'
;MEEEVDRLFKSYLQHQTVIVIKSPPETKLIIPPPDEDGIRMQLKSENGPIVALTCDVGTLTSELTNNSMAFSALESQTRYPDGISRSENAPTQH
;
A
#
# COMPACT_ATOMS: atom_id res chain seq x y z
N MET A 1 10.61 -21.45 14.24
CA MET A 1 10.19 -21.21 12.85
C MET A 1 9.53 -19.85 12.70
N GLU A 2 8.44 -19.56 13.42
CA GLU A 2 7.78 -18.23 13.36
C GLU A 2 8.69 -17.08 13.81
N GLU A 3 9.45 -17.26 14.91
CA GLU A 3 10.42 -16.24 15.38
C GLU A 3 11.57 -15.98 14.39
N GLU A 4 11.98 -17.00 13.63
CA GLU A 4 13.05 -16.83 12.64
C GLU A 4 12.56 -16.10 11.41
N VAL A 5 11.31 -16.34 11.01
CA VAL A 5 10.64 -15.60 9.93
C VAL A 5 10.45 -14.14 10.33
N ASP A 6 9.98 -13.86 11.56
CA ASP A 6 9.85 -12.48 12.07
C ASP A 6 11.21 -11.76 12.15
N ARG A 7 12.25 -12.44 12.66
CA ARG A 7 13.61 -11.88 12.70
C ARG A 7 14.14 -11.60 11.29
N LEU A 8 13.96 -12.53 10.35
CA LEU A 8 14.40 -12.36 8.97
C LEU A 8 13.65 -11.19 8.30
N PHE A 9 12.32 -11.16 8.42
CA PHE A 9 11.47 -10.06 7.94
C PHE A 9 11.93 -8.71 8.48
N LYS A 10 12.12 -8.62 9.80
CA LYS A 10 12.56 -7.39 10.45
C LYS A 10 13.92 -6.94 9.94
N SER A 11 14.88 -7.84 9.77
CA SER A 11 16.22 -7.47 9.28
C SER A 11 16.27 -7.10 7.80
N TYR A 12 15.45 -7.75 6.97
CA TYR A 12 15.50 -7.58 5.51
C TYR A 12 14.72 -6.36 5.03
N LEU A 13 13.63 -6.01 5.73
CA LEU A 13 12.73 -4.93 5.35
C LEU A 13 13.06 -3.60 6.02
N GLN A 14 14.10 -3.52 6.86
CA GLN A 14 14.52 -2.24 7.45
C GLN A 14 14.82 -1.23 6.35
N HIS A 15 14.24 -0.04 6.46
CA HIS A 15 14.35 1.05 5.48
C HIS A 15 13.72 0.73 4.11
N GLN A 16 12.83 -0.27 4.05
CA GLN A 16 12.02 -0.54 2.86
C GLN A 16 10.56 -0.17 3.12
N THR A 17 9.89 0.33 2.09
CA THR A 17 8.43 0.50 2.10
C THR A 17 7.79 -0.83 1.70
N VAL A 18 6.92 -1.35 2.56
CA VAL A 18 6.20 -2.60 2.30
C VAL A 18 4.79 -2.26 1.84
N ILE A 19 4.36 -2.85 0.73
CA ILE A 19 2.98 -2.74 0.23
C ILE A 19 2.31 -4.10 0.34
N VAL A 20 1.25 -4.19 1.13
CA VAL A 20 0.40 -5.38 1.26
C VAL A 20 -0.83 -5.20 0.39
N ILE A 21 -1.05 -6.15 -0.51
CA ILE A 21 -2.19 -6.13 -1.42
C ILE A 21 -3.16 -7.25 -1.07
N LYS A 22 -4.41 -6.89 -0.78
CA LYS A 22 -5.53 -7.81 -0.66
C LYS A 22 -6.44 -7.65 -1.86
N SER A 23 -6.64 -8.71 -2.63
CA SER A 23 -7.44 -8.68 -3.84
C SER A 23 -8.38 -9.88 -3.95
N PRO A 24 -9.47 -9.77 -4.75
CA PRO A 24 -10.34 -10.90 -5.04
C PRO A 24 -9.60 -12.02 -5.79
N PRO A 25 -10.13 -13.26 -5.77
CA PRO A 25 -9.67 -14.33 -6.65
C PRO A 25 -9.63 -13.88 -8.11
N GLU A 26 -8.72 -14.46 -8.89
CA GLU A 26 -8.54 -14.17 -10.33
C GLU A 26 -8.01 -12.76 -10.67
N THR A 27 -7.64 -11.95 -9.65
CA THR A 27 -6.94 -10.68 -9.88
C THR A 27 -5.64 -10.93 -10.63
N LYS A 28 -5.46 -10.24 -11.77
CA LYS A 28 -4.27 -10.37 -12.62
C LYS A 28 -3.21 -9.36 -12.21
N LEU A 29 -2.00 -9.84 -11.96
CA LEU A 29 -0.80 -9.03 -11.76
C LEU A 29 -0.01 -8.99 -13.08
N ILE A 30 0.26 -7.79 -13.59
CA ILE A 30 1.06 -7.57 -14.80
C ILE A 30 2.25 -6.70 -14.43
N ILE A 31 3.45 -7.19 -14.73
CA ILE A 31 4.70 -6.44 -14.61
C ILE A 31 5.18 -6.14 -16.04
N PRO A 32 4.84 -4.97 -16.62
CA PRO A 32 5.40 -4.57 -17.90
C PRO A 32 6.92 -4.41 -17.83
N PRO A 33 7.63 -4.46 -18.97
CA PRO A 33 9.02 -4.05 -19.04
C PRO A 33 9.19 -2.63 -18.48
N PRO A 34 10.31 -2.32 -17.80
CA PRO A 34 10.62 -0.96 -17.37
C PRO A 34 10.72 -0.02 -18.58
N ASP A 35 10.35 1.24 -18.38
CA ASP A 35 10.54 2.32 -19.36
C ASP A 35 11.10 3.59 -18.71
N GLU A 36 11.02 4.72 -19.41
CA GLU A 36 11.57 6.01 -18.95
C GLU A 36 10.93 6.51 -17.65
N ASP A 37 9.68 6.13 -17.39
CA ASP A 37 8.96 6.46 -16.14
C ASP A 37 9.28 5.47 -15.00
N GLY A 38 10.06 4.43 -15.30
CA GLY A 38 10.53 3.44 -14.34
C GLY A 38 9.78 2.10 -14.39
N ILE A 39 9.78 1.40 -13.24
CA ILE A 39 9.15 0.10 -13.10
C ILE A 39 7.68 0.30 -12.71
N ARG A 40 6.78 -0.38 -13.41
CA ARG A 40 5.35 -0.38 -13.09
C ARG A 40 4.85 -1.75 -12.73
N MET A 41 3.78 -1.76 -11.92
CA MET A 41 3.01 -2.93 -11.57
C MET A 41 1.53 -2.59 -11.78
N GLN A 42 0.80 -3.46 -12.47
CA GLN A 42 -0.62 -3.28 -12.72
C GLN A 42 -1.39 -4.44 -12.10
N LEU A 43 -2.39 -4.14 -11.28
CA LEU A 43 -3.35 -5.13 -10.81
C LEU A 43 -4.73 -4.86 -11.40
N LYS A 44 -5.33 -5.89 -11.98
CA LYS A 44 -6.67 -5.81 -12.56
C LYS A 44 -7.57 -6.86 -11.90
N SER A 45 -8.63 -6.39 -11.25
CA SER A 45 -9.71 -7.24 -10.75
C SER A 45 -10.99 -6.96 -11.52
N GLU A 46 -11.73 -8.01 -11.84
CA GLU A 46 -13.06 -7.91 -12.48
C GLU A 46 -14.18 -8.09 -11.44
N ASN A 47 -13.86 -8.63 -10.26
CA ASN A 47 -14.82 -9.12 -9.27
C ASN A 47 -14.60 -8.52 -7.87
N GLY A 48 -14.39 -7.20 -7.80
CA GLY A 48 -14.37 -6.47 -6.54
C GLY A 48 -13.17 -5.54 -6.35
N PRO A 49 -13.11 -4.83 -5.23
CA PRO A 49 -12.07 -3.85 -4.96
C PRO A 49 -10.74 -4.51 -4.60
N ILE A 50 -9.66 -3.84 -4.95
CA ILE A 50 -8.30 -4.16 -4.49
C ILE A 50 -7.98 -3.20 -3.34
N VAL A 51 -7.54 -3.76 -2.21
CA VAL A 51 -7.12 -2.98 -1.05
C VAL A 51 -5.61 -3.01 -0.98
N ALA A 52 -4.98 -1.84 -0.96
CA ALA A 52 -3.55 -1.67 -0.79
C ALA A 52 -3.27 -0.98 0.55
N LEU A 53 -2.36 -1.57 1.29
CA LEU A 53 -1.89 -1.08 2.58
C LEU A 53 -0.39 -0.87 2.49
N THR A 54 0.13 0.19 3.11
CA THR A 54 1.57 0.47 3.14
C THR A 54 2.06 0.63 4.57
N CYS A 55 3.29 0.17 4.85
CA CYS A 55 4.00 0.54 6.06
C CYS A 55 5.44 0.91 5.73
N ASP A 56 5.92 1.95 6.40
CA ASP A 56 7.33 2.30 6.37
C ASP A 56 8.01 1.62 7.56
N VAL A 57 8.87 0.65 7.27
CA VAL A 57 9.63 -0.04 8.29
C VAL A 57 10.86 0.81 8.62
N GLY A 58 10.66 1.81 9.48
CA GLY A 58 11.73 2.68 9.97
C GLY A 58 12.75 1.95 10.86
N THR A 59 13.80 2.65 11.29
CA THR A 59 14.71 2.16 12.33
C THR A 59 13.91 1.90 13.60
N LEU A 60 13.78 0.62 13.98
CA LEU A 60 13.24 0.20 15.26
C LEU A 60 14.23 0.63 16.37
N THR A 61 14.30 1.93 16.66
CA THR A 61 15.05 2.43 17.81
C THR A 61 14.30 2.03 19.07
N SER A 62 15.06 1.71 20.13
CA SER A 62 14.58 1.07 21.35
C SER A 62 13.52 1.88 22.14
N GLU A 63 13.12 3.06 21.68
CA GLU A 63 12.03 3.86 22.24
C GLU A 63 10.65 3.50 21.66
N LEU A 64 10.58 2.79 20.52
CA LEU A 64 9.35 2.18 20.00
C LEU A 64 9.04 0.88 20.75
N THR A 65 8.89 1.00 22.06
CA THR A 65 8.31 -0.05 22.89
C THR A 65 6.82 -0.14 22.52
N ASN A 66 6.43 -1.33 22.03
CA ASN A 66 5.08 -1.75 21.62
C ASN A 66 4.70 -1.50 20.14
N ASN A 67 5.22 -2.36 19.27
CA ASN A 67 4.47 -3.06 18.22
C ASN A 67 3.77 -2.29 17.08
N SER A 68 3.85 -0.98 16.95
CA SER A 68 3.03 -0.31 15.94
C SER A 68 3.70 -0.22 14.56
N MET A 69 3.93 -1.36 13.90
CA MET A 69 3.92 -1.39 12.43
C MET A 69 2.46 -1.20 12.00
N ALA A 70 1.99 0.05 11.99
CA ALA A 70 0.65 0.37 11.52
C ALA A 70 0.68 0.45 9.98
N PHE A 71 -0.21 -0.29 9.35
CA PHE A 71 -0.43 -0.18 7.92
C PHE A 71 -1.41 0.96 7.62
N SER A 72 -1.04 1.86 6.72
CA SER A 72 -1.90 2.93 6.22
C SER A 72 -2.56 2.49 4.91
N ALA A 73 -3.84 2.80 4.72
CA ALA A 73 -4.50 2.58 3.44
C ALA A 73 -3.94 3.55 2.39
N LEU A 74 -3.61 3.03 1.21
CA LEU A 74 -3.14 3.87 0.12
C LEU A 74 -4.32 4.61 -0.50
N GLU A 75 -4.18 5.93 -0.67
CA GLU A 75 -5.24 6.75 -1.27
C GLU A 75 -5.46 6.35 -2.74
N SER A 76 -6.71 6.07 -3.10
CA SER A 76 -7.08 5.76 -4.46
C SER A 76 -7.53 7.02 -5.20
N GLN A 77 -6.83 7.40 -6.27
CA GLN A 77 -7.34 8.39 -7.20
C GLN A 77 -8.07 7.69 -8.35
N THR A 78 -9.39 7.62 -8.26
CA THR A 78 -10.23 7.13 -9.36
C THR A 78 -10.39 8.25 -10.39
N ARG A 79 -9.78 8.09 -11.57
CA ARG A 79 -10.17 8.93 -12.71
C ARG A 79 -11.55 8.48 -13.18
N TYR A 80 -12.59 9.19 -12.74
CA TYR A 80 -13.91 9.06 -13.34
C TYR A 80 -13.84 9.56 -14.79
N PRO A 81 -14.54 8.90 -15.73
CA PRO A 81 -14.50 9.30 -17.14
C PRO A 81 -15.10 10.67 -17.46
N ASP A 82 -15.60 11.45 -16.49
CA ASP A 82 -15.97 12.86 -16.70
C ASP A 82 -15.65 13.75 -15.48
N GLY A 83 -14.48 14.40 -15.52
CA GLY A 83 -14.27 15.82 -15.20
C GLY A 83 -14.73 16.48 -13.88
N ILE A 84 -15.27 15.79 -12.88
CA ILE A 84 -15.73 16.44 -11.64
C ILE A 84 -15.02 15.84 -10.42
N SER A 85 -13.91 16.48 -10.04
CA SER A 85 -13.28 16.28 -8.74
C SER A 85 -14.09 17.06 -7.68
N ARG A 86 -15.02 16.40 -7.00
CA ARG A 86 -15.67 16.99 -5.82
C ARG A 86 -14.72 16.84 -4.63
N SER A 87 -14.05 17.94 -4.26
CA SER A 87 -13.34 18.02 -2.98
C SER A 87 -14.39 18.12 -1.88
N GLU A 88 -14.64 17.00 -1.20
CA GLU A 88 -15.53 16.95 -0.04
C GLU A 88 -14.73 17.41 1.19
N ASN A 89 -14.60 18.73 1.36
CA ASN A 89 -14.25 19.38 2.63
C ASN A 89 -14.60 20.87 2.56
N ALA A 90 -15.85 21.21 2.90
CA ALA A 90 -16.21 22.56 3.31
C ALA A 90 -16.85 22.46 4.71
N PRO A 91 -16.26 23.06 5.76
CA PRO A 91 -16.91 23.12 7.07
C PRO A 91 -18.17 23.98 6.97
N THR A 92 -19.32 23.39 7.29
CA THR A 92 -20.57 24.14 7.43
C THR A 92 -20.51 24.91 8.75
N GLN A 93 -20.34 26.22 8.68
CA GLN A 93 -20.55 27.10 9.84
C GLN A 93 -22.04 27.44 9.90
N HIS A 94 -22.67 27.20 11.04
CA HIS A 94 -23.95 27.77 11.39
C HIS A 94 -23.98 28.16 12.87
#